data_AF-A0A7S3RIR4-F1
#
_entry.id   AF-A0A7S3RIR4-F1
#
_cell.length_a   1.000
_cell.length_b   1.000
_cell.length_c   1.000
_cell.angle_alpha   90.00
_cell.angle_beta   90.00
_cell.angle_gamma   90.00
#
_symmetry.space_group_name_H-M   'P 1'
#
loop_
_entity.id
_entity.type
_entity.pdbx_description
1 polymer ?
#
loop_
_entity_poly.entity_id
_entity_poly.type
_entity_poly.pdbx_seq_one_letter_code
_entity_poly.pdbx_strand_id
1 'polypeptide(L)'
;FAEEDLAKVFCDLQNLRDEGKPAIAARKLKVLENPWWGIPAASDVSFLFVYNAKCSDFEKKLPQDTRAELGETHGGLKGFPHYRVIMQNPPEATGLTAPQANLLAAQGEYYIVQNEALVREFLLAGAK
;
A
#
# COMPACT_ATOMS: atom_id res chain seq x y z
N PHE A 1 -8.77 -14.16 12.54
CA PHE A 1 -9.85 -13.20 12.21
C PHE A 1 -10.88 -13.92 11.37
N ALA A 2 -12.14 -13.48 11.38
CA ALA A 2 -13.15 -14.09 10.53
C ALA A 2 -12.84 -13.78 9.05
N GLU A 3 -13.03 -14.75 8.16
CA GLU A 3 -12.73 -14.59 6.73
C GLU A 3 -13.55 -13.46 6.09
N GLU A 4 -14.80 -13.32 6.51
CA GLU A 4 -15.71 -12.25 6.08
C GLU A 4 -15.20 -10.82 6.39
N ASP A 5 -14.32 -10.66 7.38
CA ASP A 5 -13.72 -9.36 7.67
C ASP A 5 -12.67 -8.97 6.64
N LEU A 6 -12.00 -9.96 6.02
CA LEU A 6 -11.04 -9.70 4.95
C LEU A 6 -11.75 -9.19 3.69
N ALA A 7 -12.92 -9.73 3.35
CA ALA A 7 -13.70 -9.25 2.20
C ALA A 7 -14.02 -7.75 2.31
N LYS A 8 -14.37 -7.27 3.52
CA LYS A 8 -14.60 -5.84 3.78
C LYS A 8 -13.34 -5.01 3.54
N VAL A 9 -12.20 -5.44 4.10
CA VAL A 9 -10.89 -4.80 3.88
C VAL A 9 -10.55 -4.69 2.39
N PHE A 10 -10.75 -5.78 1.64
CA PHE A 10 -10.49 -5.78 0.20
C PHE A 10 -11.39 -4.79 -0.54
N CYS A 11 -12.69 -4.76 -0.22
CA CYS A 11 -13.61 -3.79 -0.82
C CYS A 11 -13.17 -2.35 -0.57
N ASP A 12 -12.77 -2.01 0.66
CA ASP A 12 -12.30 -0.66 0.99
C ASP A 12 -11.08 -0.24 0.17
N LEU A 13 -10.08 -1.11 0.12
CA LEU A 13 -8.83 -0.86 -0.61
C LEU A 13 -9.06 -0.79 -2.12
N GLN A 14 -9.96 -1.63 -2.68
CA GLN A 14 -10.32 -1.60 -4.10
C GLN A 14 -11.04 -0.31 -4.46
N ASN A 15 -12.02 0.12 -3.66
CA ASN A 15 -12.72 1.38 -3.89
C ASN A 15 -11.75 2.56 -3.90
N LEU A 16 -10.84 2.65 -2.92
CA LEU A 16 -9.83 3.71 -2.88
C LEU A 16 -8.92 3.68 -4.12
N ARG A 17 -8.43 2.51 -4.53
CA ARG A 17 -7.64 2.33 -5.75
C ARG A 17 -8.40 2.80 -6.99
N ASP A 18 -9.65 2.38 -7.14
CA ASP A 18 -10.47 2.66 -8.31
C ASP A 18 -10.88 4.14 -8.38
N GLU A 19 -11.02 4.79 -7.24
CA GLU A 19 -11.15 6.25 -7.12
C GLU A 19 -9.84 7.00 -7.36
N GLY A 20 -8.71 6.29 -7.50
CA GLY A 20 -7.39 6.88 -7.72
C GLY A 20 -6.72 7.46 -6.48
N LYS A 21 -7.23 7.13 -5.30
CA LYS A 21 -6.77 7.60 -3.99
C LYS A 21 -5.75 6.64 -3.37
N PRO A 22 -5.00 7.07 -2.34
CA PRO A 22 -4.19 6.18 -1.54
C PRO A 22 -5.01 5.03 -0.94
N ALA A 23 -4.63 3.79 -1.24
CA ALA A 23 -5.26 2.59 -0.70
C ALA A 23 -4.79 2.32 0.74
N ILE A 24 -5.32 3.11 1.69
CA ILE A 24 -5.09 2.96 3.14
C ILE A 24 -6.44 2.78 3.84
N ALA A 25 -6.56 1.74 4.67
CA ALA A 25 -7.76 1.48 5.46
C ALA A 25 -7.41 1.04 6.89
N ALA A 26 -8.11 1.60 7.88
CA ALA A 26 -8.01 1.15 9.27
C ALA A 26 -9.22 0.27 9.64
N ARG A 27 -8.99 -0.85 10.36
CA ARG A 27 -10.04 -1.74 10.85
C ARG A 27 -9.70 -2.27 12.24
N LYS A 28 -10.72 -2.48 13.08
CA LYS A 28 -10.59 -3.26 14.31
C LYS A 28 -11.15 -4.64 14.05
N LEU A 29 -10.32 -5.66 14.29
CA LEU A 29 -10.64 -7.05 14.00
C LEU A 29 -10.61 -7.88 15.28
N LYS A 30 -11.64 -8.70 15.48
CA LYS A 30 -11.73 -9.58 16.62
C LYS A 30 -10.76 -10.74 16.47
N VAL A 31 -9.90 -10.95 17.48
CA VAL A 31 -8.96 -12.06 17.50
C VAL A 31 -9.74 -13.36 17.69
N LEU A 32 -9.54 -14.30 16.78
CA LEU A 32 -10.01 -15.67 16.94
C LEU A 32 -8.95 -16.45 17.69
N GLU A 33 -9.38 -17.34 18.57
CA GLU A 33 -8.49 -18.28 19.24
C GLU A 33 -7.73 -19.12 18.21
N ASN A 34 -6.44 -19.32 18.46
CA ASN A 34 -5.61 -20.24 17.71
C ASN A 34 -4.71 -21.03 18.68
N PRO A 35 -5.17 -22.22 19.13
CA PRO A 35 -4.44 -23.02 20.10
C PRO A 35 -3.09 -23.52 19.59
N TRP A 36 -2.96 -23.74 18.27
CA TRP A 36 -1.70 -24.18 17.65
C TRP A 36 -0.56 -23.17 17.86
N TRP A 37 -0.89 -21.87 17.81
CA TRP A 37 0.06 -20.77 18.03
C TRP A 37 0.00 -20.17 19.44
N GLY A 38 -0.82 -20.74 20.34
CA GLY A 38 -1.02 -20.22 21.69
C GLY A 38 -1.68 -18.84 21.75
N ILE A 39 -2.46 -18.47 20.72
CA ILE A 39 -3.15 -17.18 20.68
C ILE A 39 -4.54 -17.36 21.31
N PRO A 40 -4.80 -16.79 22.49
CA PRO A 40 -6.13 -16.88 23.09
C PRO A 40 -7.14 -16.05 22.28
N ALA A 41 -8.42 -16.37 22.43
CA ALA A 41 -9.46 -15.40 22.10
C ALA A 41 -9.19 -14.12 22.92
N ALA A 42 -9.01 -13.00 22.22
CA ALA A 42 -8.65 -11.73 22.83
C ALA A 42 -9.61 -10.64 22.35
N SER A 43 -9.47 -9.46 22.95
CA SER A 43 -10.11 -8.23 22.48
C SER A 43 -9.67 -7.88 21.05
N ASP A 44 -10.30 -6.87 20.47
CA ASP A 44 -10.02 -6.45 19.10
C ASP A 44 -8.57 -5.97 18.93
N VAL A 45 -7.98 -6.25 17.77
CA VAL A 45 -6.71 -5.69 17.31
C VAL A 45 -6.99 -4.64 16.24
N SER A 46 -6.34 -3.49 16.35
CA SER A 46 -6.41 -2.46 15.32
C SER A 46 -5.38 -2.75 14.24
N PHE A 47 -5.81 -2.72 12.97
CA PHE A 47 -4.98 -2.83 11.79
C PHE A 47 -5.03 -1.54 10.98
N LEU A 48 -3.87 -1.13 10.46
CA LEU A 48 -3.75 -0.15 9.39
C LEU A 48 -3.21 -0.89 8.16
N PHE A 49 -4.07 -1.11 7.18
CA PHE A 49 -3.70 -1.72 5.91
C PHE A 49 -3.21 -0.63 4.97
N VAL A 50 -1.97 -0.76 4.50
CA VAL A 50 -1.38 0.12 3.49
C VAL A 50 -1.07 -0.75 2.28
N TYR A 51 -1.84 -0.58 1.20
CA TYR A 51 -1.66 -1.38 -0.01
C TYR A 51 -0.95 -0.57 -1.09
N ASN A 52 0.21 -1.03 -1.53
CA ASN A 52 0.90 -0.45 -2.68
C ASN A 52 0.03 -0.69 -3.92
N ALA A 53 -0.66 0.34 -4.38
CA ALA A 53 -1.62 0.29 -5.48
C ALA A 53 -1.40 1.48 -6.40
N LYS A 54 -1.98 1.42 -7.59
CA LYS A 54 -1.99 2.57 -8.49
C LYS A 54 -2.80 3.70 -7.86
N CYS A 55 -2.25 4.92 -7.86
CA CYS A 55 -2.89 6.11 -7.32
C CYS A 55 -2.88 7.22 -8.36
N SER A 56 -3.96 7.35 -9.13
CA SER A 56 -4.02 8.33 -10.22
C SER A 56 -3.90 9.78 -9.72
N ASP A 57 -4.32 10.08 -8.49
CA ASP A 57 -4.17 11.42 -7.91
C ASP A 57 -2.71 11.77 -7.61
N PHE A 58 -1.90 10.78 -7.23
CA PHE A 58 -0.45 10.94 -7.12
C PHE A 58 0.19 11.12 -8.50
N GLU A 59 -0.14 10.25 -9.45
CA GLU A 59 0.44 10.29 -10.81
C GLU A 59 0.17 11.62 -11.52
N LYS A 60 -1.02 12.21 -11.36
CA LYS A 60 -1.35 13.54 -11.91
C LYS A 60 -0.45 14.66 -11.39
N LYS A 61 0.09 14.52 -10.18
CA LYS A 61 1.00 15.50 -9.55
C LYS A 61 2.46 15.34 -9.97
N LEU A 62 2.82 14.23 -10.62
CA LEU A 62 4.19 14.00 -11.08
C LEU A 62 4.57 14.97 -12.21
N PRO A 63 5.85 15.36 -12.32
CA PRO A 63 6.37 16.09 -13.48
C PRO A 63 6.05 15.40 -14.81
N GLN A 64 5.90 16.18 -15.89
CA GLN A 64 5.46 15.67 -17.20
C GLN A 64 6.41 14.61 -17.77
N ASP A 65 7.72 14.84 -17.66
CA ASP A 65 8.78 13.91 -18.04
C ASP A 65 8.69 12.60 -17.26
N THR A 66 8.46 12.67 -15.94
CA THR A 66 8.26 11.47 -15.09
C THR A 66 7.02 10.70 -15.52
N ARG A 67 5.90 11.40 -15.80
CA ARG A 67 4.68 10.75 -16.29
C ARG A 67 4.86 10.08 -17.64
N ALA A 68 5.71 10.63 -18.52
CA ALA A 68 6.00 10.05 -19.84
C ALA A 68 6.77 8.72 -19.74
N GLU A 69 7.46 8.49 -18.63
CA GLU A 69 8.17 7.24 -18.34
C GLU A 69 7.27 6.17 -17.67
N LEU A 70 6.03 6.53 -17.30
CA LEU A 70 5.05 5.58 -16.77
C LEU A 70 4.39 4.81 -17.91
N GLY A 71 4.15 3.52 -17.67
CA GLY A 71 3.43 2.66 -18.59
C GLY A 71 3.59 1.20 -18.21
N GLU A 72 2.78 0.31 -18.79
CA GLU A 72 2.90 -1.13 -18.50
C GLU A 72 4.08 -1.78 -19.24
N THR A 73 4.43 -1.25 -20.41
CA THR A 73 5.34 -1.91 -21.36
C THR A 73 6.51 -1.03 -21.81
N HIS A 74 6.52 0.26 -21.46
CA HIS A 74 7.50 1.24 -21.93
C HIS A 74 7.94 2.19 -20.81
N GLY A 75 9.04 2.89 -21.05
CA GLY A 75 9.65 3.83 -20.10
C GLY A 75 10.54 3.16 -19.05
N GLY A 76 11.42 3.94 -18.42
CA GLY A 76 12.29 3.52 -17.32
C GLY A 76 11.53 3.19 -16.03
N LEU A 77 10.28 3.65 -15.93
CA LEU A 77 9.39 3.41 -14.79
C LEU A 77 8.27 2.41 -15.14
N LYS A 78 8.47 1.59 -16.17
CA LYS A 78 7.47 0.61 -16.61
C LYS A 78 7.02 -0.35 -15.49
N GLY A 79 5.73 -0.58 -15.40
CA GLY A 79 5.10 -1.42 -14.39
C GLY A 79 4.98 -0.76 -13.02
N PHE A 80 5.24 0.55 -12.88
CA PHE A 80 4.94 1.26 -11.64
C PHE A 80 3.44 1.15 -11.30
N PRO A 81 3.04 0.89 -10.03
CA PRO A 81 3.89 0.71 -8.85
C PRO A 81 4.25 -0.76 -8.54
N HIS A 82 3.88 -1.70 -9.41
CA HIS A 82 4.11 -3.15 -9.27
C HIS A 82 5.22 -3.63 -10.20
N TYR A 83 6.44 -3.12 -9.98
CA TYR A 83 7.61 -3.58 -10.74
C TYR A 83 7.77 -5.10 -10.67
N ARG A 84 8.33 -5.70 -11.72
CA ARG A 84 8.63 -7.13 -11.72
C ARG A 84 9.65 -7.43 -10.63
N VAL A 85 9.37 -8.47 -9.84
CA VAL A 85 10.25 -8.89 -8.74
C VAL A 85 11.59 -9.45 -9.24
N ILE A 86 11.61 -10.00 -10.47
CA ILE A 86 12.80 -10.61 -11.07
C ILE A 86 12.93 -10.14 -12.53
N MET A 87 14.17 -9.94 -12.99
CA MET A 87 14.57 -9.54 -14.34
C MET A 87 13.93 -8.24 -14.84
N GLN A 88 13.59 -7.32 -13.93
CA GLN A 88 13.15 -5.96 -14.30
C GLN A 88 14.32 -5.12 -14.81
N ASN A 89 15.45 -5.16 -14.10
CA ASN A 89 16.61 -4.28 -14.32
C ASN A 89 17.95 -5.06 -14.42
N PRO A 90 18.17 -5.86 -15.49
CA PRO A 90 19.46 -6.53 -15.68
C PRO A 90 20.65 -5.54 -15.65
N PRO A 91 21.80 -5.90 -15.07
CA PRO A 91 22.18 -7.22 -14.57
C PRO A 91 21.69 -7.56 -13.15
N GLU A 92 21.13 -6.59 -12.43
CA GLU A 92 20.62 -6.80 -11.07
C GLU A 92 19.23 -7.43 -11.11
N ALA A 93 19.20 -8.77 -11.07
CA ALA A 93 17.97 -9.53 -11.29
C ALA A 93 16.80 -9.10 -10.39
N THR A 94 17.04 -8.71 -9.14
CA THR A 94 16.00 -8.31 -8.17
C THR A 94 16.12 -6.84 -7.73
N GLY A 95 17.03 -6.08 -8.32
CA GLY A 95 17.31 -4.69 -7.94
C GLY A 95 16.29 -3.72 -8.52
N LEU A 96 15.92 -2.70 -7.75
CA LEU A 96 15.24 -1.51 -8.28
C LEU A 96 16.30 -0.50 -8.70
N THR A 97 16.03 0.23 -9.79
CA THR A 97 16.86 1.40 -10.11
C THR A 97 16.59 2.54 -9.12
N ALA A 98 17.52 3.49 -8.99
CA ALA A 98 17.31 4.65 -8.12
C ALA A 98 16.02 5.44 -8.46
N PRO A 99 15.67 5.71 -9.74
CA PRO A 99 14.39 6.33 -10.08
C PRO A 99 13.17 5.51 -9.62
N GLN A 100 13.20 4.19 -9.75
CA GLN A 100 12.10 3.30 -9.34
C GLN A 100 11.91 3.32 -7.81
N ALA A 101 13.02 3.21 -7.06
CA ALA A 101 12.99 3.29 -5.61
C ALA A 101 12.50 4.66 -5.11
N ASN A 102 12.99 5.75 -5.72
CA ASN A 102 12.58 7.11 -5.37
C ASN A 102 11.09 7.35 -5.66
N LEU A 103 10.57 6.86 -6.78
CA LEU A 103 9.16 7.03 -7.11
C LEU A 103 8.24 6.25 -6.16
N LEU A 104 8.63 5.03 -5.78
CA LEU A 104 7.90 4.26 -4.75
C LEU A 104 7.94 4.95 -3.39
N ALA A 105 9.09 5.49 -3.00
CA ALA A 105 9.22 6.25 -1.75
C ALA A 105 8.33 7.51 -1.76
N ALA A 106 8.32 8.26 -2.87
CA ALA A 106 7.48 9.44 -3.04
C ALA A 106 5.98 9.09 -3.00
N GLN A 107 5.55 7.98 -3.61
CA GLN A 107 4.17 7.52 -3.49
C GLN A 107 3.84 7.11 -2.05
N GLY A 108 4.76 6.41 -1.37
CA GLY A 108 4.60 6.03 0.04
C GLY A 108 4.44 7.23 0.95
N GLU A 109 5.26 8.28 0.77
CA GLU A 109 5.12 9.54 1.48
C GLU A 109 3.76 10.19 1.21
N TYR A 110 3.39 10.30 -0.07
CA TYR A 110 2.09 10.86 -0.47
C TYR A 110 0.93 10.13 0.20
N TYR A 111 0.96 8.80 0.25
CA TYR A 111 -0.03 7.97 0.91
C TYR A 111 -0.23 8.36 2.38
N ILE A 112 0.87 8.48 3.13
CA ILE A 112 0.85 8.84 4.54
C ILE A 112 0.37 10.28 4.73
N VAL A 113 0.89 11.24 3.97
CA VAL A 113 0.52 12.66 4.09
C VAL A 113 -0.95 12.89 3.78
N GLN A 114 -1.49 12.27 2.72
CA GLN A 114 -2.92 12.41 2.39
C GLN A 114 -3.85 11.73 3.41
N ASN A 115 -3.32 10.84 4.26
CA ASN A 115 -4.07 10.14 5.31
C ASN A 115 -3.56 10.47 6.72
N GLU A 116 -2.92 11.64 6.89
CA GLU A 116 -2.21 11.98 8.14
C GLU A 116 -3.09 11.78 9.38
N ALA A 117 -4.34 12.28 9.35
CA ALA A 117 -5.26 12.16 10.47
C ALA A 117 -5.50 10.69 10.87
N LEU A 118 -5.76 9.82 9.89
CA LEU A 118 -6.01 8.39 10.10
C LEU A 118 -4.75 7.68 10.64
N VAL A 119 -3.60 7.94 10.04
CA VAL A 119 -2.31 7.34 10.46
C VAL A 119 -1.95 7.79 11.87
N ARG A 120 -2.13 9.08 12.17
CA ARG A 120 -1.85 9.65 13.48
C ARG A 120 -2.76 9.08 14.56
N GLU A 121 -4.06 8.97 14.28
CA GLU A 121 -5.01 8.34 15.19
C GLU A 121 -4.59 6.88 15.49
N PHE A 122 -4.26 6.12 14.45
CA PHE A 122 -3.83 4.72 14.59
C PHE A 122 -2.58 4.57 15.46
N LEU A 123 -1.53 5.37 15.20
CA LEU A 123 -0.27 5.30 15.96
C LEU A 123 -0.44 5.73 17.41
N LEU A 124 -1.30 6.73 17.68
CA LEU A 124 -1.58 7.19 19.05
C LEU A 124 -2.46 6.22 19.84
N ALA A 125 -3.34 5.48 19.16
CA ALA A 125 -4.19 4.48 19.81
C ALA A 125 -3.37 3.32 20.41
N GLY A 126 -2.22 2.99 19.81
CA GLY A 126 -1.30 1.95 20.29
C GLY A 126 -0.31 2.41 21.36
N ALA A 127 -0.27 3.70 21.70
CA ALA A 127 0.64 4.27 22.70
C ALA A 127 0.03 4.30 24.13
N LYS A 128 -1.13 3.67 24.33
CA LYS A 128 -1.82 3.51 25.62
C LYS A 128 -1.74 2.05 26.08
#